data_AF-A0A2E1QS09-F1
#
_entry.id   AF-A0A2E1QS09-F1
#
_cell.length_a   1.000
_cell.length_b   1.000
_cell.length_c   1.000
_cell.angle_alpha   90.00
_cell.angle_beta   90.00
_cell.angle_gamma   90.00
#
_symmetry.space_group_name_H-M   'P 1'
#
loop_
_entity.id
_entity.type
_entity.pdbx_description
1 polymer ?
#
loop_
_entity_poly.entity_id
_entity_poly.type
_entity_poly.pdbx_seq_one_letter_code
_entity_poly.pdbx_strand_id
1 'polypeptide(L)'
;MREYIYNTWNGVMDARHNPLKNIPDLHVQHMIMQVLAFMWSIVFGLMIVESVFAFGISAIAHTTLLAAIIVTVTTFDIAENSPYSFLNGYHSVNRTRNYIWSNGVKIKLDKRDPGGEHE
;
A
#
# COMPACT_ATOMS: atom_id res chain seq x y z
N MET A 1 19.23 17.35 5.86
CA MET A 1 18.52 17.12 4.58
C MET A 1 17.47 16.01 4.70
N ARG A 2 17.82 14.79 5.14
CA ARG A 2 16.84 13.69 5.35
C ARG A 2 15.63 14.09 6.21
N GLU A 3 15.89 14.72 7.35
CA GLU A 3 14.85 15.17 8.28
C GLU A 3 13.96 16.26 7.68
N TYR A 4 14.52 17.20 6.93
CA TYR A 4 13.74 18.22 6.22
C TYR A 4 12.77 17.61 5.20
N ILE A 5 13.26 16.66 4.39
CA ILE A 5 12.43 15.95 3.40
C ILE A 5 11.33 15.15 4.12
N TYR A 6 11.68 14.44 5.19
CA TYR A 6 10.75 13.66 6.00
C TYR A 6 9.65 14.52 6.62
N ASN A 7 10.01 15.64 7.25
CA ASN A 7 9.05 16.55 7.88
C ASN A 7 8.16 17.23 6.84
N THR A 8 8.71 17.63 5.70
CA THR A 8 7.94 18.22 4.59
C THR A 8 6.97 17.21 4.01
N TRP A 9 7.43 15.97 3.77
CA TRP A 9 6.59 14.88 3.30
C TRP A 9 5.44 14.62 4.26
N ASN A 10 5.71 14.43 5.55
CA ASN A 10 4.66 14.17 6.53
C ASN A 10 3.70 15.36 6.67
N GLY A 11 4.20 16.59 6.63
CA GLY A 11 3.38 17.80 6.72
C GLY A 11 2.35 17.93 5.59
N VAL A 12 2.65 17.38 4.40
CA VAL A 12 1.74 17.43 3.24
C VAL A 12 0.97 16.12 3.09
N MET A 13 1.69 15.00 3.03
CA MET A 13 1.16 13.69 2.59
C MET A 13 0.62 12.81 3.73
N ASP A 14 0.96 13.07 4.98
CA ASP A 14 0.49 12.27 6.12
C ASP A 14 -0.68 12.96 6.83
N ALA A 15 -1.85 12.33 6.75
CA ALA A 15 -3.08 12.82 7.37
C ALA A 15 -3.01 12.92 8.91
N ARG A 16 -2.06 12.22 9.54
CA ARG A 16 -1.81 12.30 10.99
C ARG A 16 -1.04 13.56 11.39
N HIS A 17 -0.30 14.13 10.46
CA HIS A 17 0.60 15.26 10.73
C HIS A 17 0.04 16.57 10.16
N ASN A 18 -0.61 16.51 9.00
CA ASN A 18 -1.20 17.67 8.35
C ASN A 18 -2.44 18.21 9.11
N PRO A 19 -2.96 19.40 8.77
CA PRO A 19 -4.11 20.00 9.46
C PRO A 19 -5.40 19.18 9.42
N LEU A 20 -5.53 18.20 8.51
CA LEU A 20 -6.70 17.33 8.43
C LEU A 20 -6.78 16.35 9.61
N LYS A 21 -5.70 16.16 10.37
CA LYS A 21 -5.68 15.37 11.60
C LYS A 21 -6.73 15.78 12.65
N ASN A 22 -7.25 17.01 12.56
CA ASN A 22 -8.29 17.52 13.45
C ASN A 22 -9.66 16.87 13.17
N ILE A 23 -9.82 16.18 12.03
CA ILE A 23 -11.03 15.45 11.69
C ILE A 23 -10.92 14.03 12.27
N PRO A 24 -11.89 13.52 13.05
CA PRO A 24 -11.77 12.23 13.72
C PRO A 24 -11.90 11.01 12.78
N ASP A 25 -12.39 11.19 11.55
CA ASP A 25 -12.63 10.12 10.58
C ASP A 25 -11.51 10.05 9.51
N LEU A 26 -10.81 8.91 9.46
CA LEU A 26 -9.74 8.63 8.50
C LEU A 26 -10.24 8.58 7.05
N HIS A 27 -11.45 8.08 6.80
CA HIS A 27 -11.99 8.04 5.44
C HIS A 27 -12.23 9.45 4.90
N VAL A 28 -12.72 10.36 5.75
CA VAL A 28 -12.91 11.77 5.37
C VAL A 28 -11.57 12.43 5.11
N GLN A 29 -10.57 12.21 5.97
CA GLN A 29 -9.22 12.72 5.75
C GLN A 29 -8.64 12.24 4.41
N HIS A 30 -8.76 10.94 4.11
CA HIS A 30 -8.27 10.37 2.86
C HIS A 30 -8.99 10.93 1.63
N MET A 31 -10.32 11.05 1.69
CA MET A 31 -11.12 11.63 0.60
C MET A 31 -10.70 13.09 0.33
N ILE A 32 -10.52 13.92 1.36
CA ILE A 32 -10.08 15.32 1.19
C ILE A 32 -8.68 15.36 0.56
N MET A 33 -7.76 14.51 1.03
CA MET A 33 -6.42 14.39 0.47
C MET A 33 -6.45 14.00 -1.03
N GLN A 34 -7.31 13.07 -1.41
CA GLN A 34 -7.49 12.68 -2.82
C GLN A 34 -8.04 13.83 -3.66
N VAL A 35 -9.04 14.56 -3.18
CA VAL A 35 -9.61 15.72 -3.88
C VAL A 35 -8.56 16.81 -4.08
N LEU A 36 -7.74 17.10 -3.05
CA LEU A 36 -6.63 18.05 -3.17
C LEU A 36 -5.59 17.59 -4.21
N ALA A 37 -5.24 16.31 -4.22
CA ALA A 37 -4.32 15.75 -5.21
C ALA A 37 -4.88 15.91 -6.65
N PHE A 38 -6.17 15.64 -6.86
CA PHE A 38 -6.81 15.86 -8.16
C PHE A 38 -6.87 17.32 -8.56
N MET A 39 -7.20 18.22 -7.63
CA MET A 39 -7.20 19.66 -7.88
C MET A 39 -5.83 20.14 -8.37
N TRP A 40 -4.75 19.77 -7.68
CA TRP A 40 -3.39 20.14 -8.06
C TRP A 40 -2.99 19.53 -9.42
N SER A 41 -3.34 18.28 -9.67
CA SER A 41 -3.09 17.62 -10.96
C SER A 41 -3.78 18.36 -12.12
N ILE A 42 -5.03 18.79 -11.92
CA ILE A 42 -5.77 19.60 -12.90
C ILE A 42 -5.11 20.95 -13.15
N VAL A 43 -4.73 21.67 -12.08
CA VAL A 43 -4.08 22.99 -12.21
C VAL A 43 -2.77 22.89 -13.00
N PHE A 44 -1.89 21.94 -12.68
CA PHE A 44 -0.65 21.75 -13.42
C PHE A 44 -0.89 21.29 -14.86
N GLY A 45 -1.84 20.37 -15.05
CA GLY A 45 -2.17 19.85 -16.37
C GLY A 45 -2.71 20.90 -17.32
N LEU A 46 -3.61 21.76 -16.86
CA LEU A 46 -4.13 22.87 -17.66
C LEU A 46 -3.08 23.96 -17.91
N MET A 47 -2.23 24.27 -16.92
CA MET A 47 -1.17 25.26 -17.06
C MET A 47 -0.13 24.88 -18.13
N ILE A 48 0.19 23.59 -18.25
CA ILE A 48 1.27 23.13 -19.16
C ILE A 48 0.77 22.94 -20.60
N VAL A 49 -0.49 22.51 -20.76
CA VAL A 49 -0.95 21.94 -22.02
C VAL A 49 -1.94 22.85 -22.75
N GLU A 50 -2.57 23.83 -22.07
CA GLU A 50 -3.62 24.72 -22.59
C GLU A 50 -4.76 24.00 -23.36
N SER A 51 -4.86 22.67 -23.22
CA SER A 51 -5.79 21.82 -23.94
C SER A 51 -6.39 20.79 -22.99
N VAL A 52 -7.70 20.88 -22.82
CA VAL A 52 -8.49 20.00 -21.95
C VAL A 52 -8.44 18.55 -22.42
N PHE A 53 -8.37 18.31 -23.73
CA PHE A 53 -8.30 16.97 -24.29
C PHE A 53 -6.97 16.28 -23.97
N ALA A 54 -5.86 16.98 -24.20
CA ALA A 54 -4.53 16.45 -23.89
C ALA A 54 -4.31 16.32 -22.36
N PHE A 55 -4.90 17.21 -21.56
CA PHE A 55 -4.99 17.02 -20.11
C PHE A 55 -5.73 15.72 -19.74
N GLY A 56 -6.88 15.43 -20.36
CA GLY A 56 -7.65 14.21 -20.09
C GLY A 56 -6.83 12.93 -20.31
N ILE A 57 -6.06 12.85 -21.39
CA ILE A 57 -5.16 11.73 -21.67
C ILE A 57 -4.05 11.64 -20.60
N SER A 58 -3.42 12.78 -20.28
CA SER A 58 -2.37 12.85 -19.26
C SER A 58 -2.86 12.41 -17.88
N ALA A 59 -4.07 12.83 -17.48
CA ALA A 59 -4.67 12.46 -16.21
C ALA A 59 -4.91 10.94 -16.11
N ILE A 60 -5.39 10.30 -17.18
CA ILE A 60 -5.56 8.84 -17.23
C ILE A 60 -4.21 8.13 -17.08
N ALA A 61 -3.19 8.56 -17.82
CA ALA A 61 -1.85 8.00 -17.73
C ALA A 61 -1.25 8.15 -16.32
N HIS A 62 -1.40 9.34 -15.71
CA HIS A 62 -0.92 9.62 -14.36
C HIS A 62 -1.62 8.75 -13.30
N THR A 63 -2.95 8.61 -13.38
CA THR A 63 -3.72 7.78 -12.45
C THR A 63 -3.34 6.31 -12.57
N THR A 64 -3.06 5.84 -13.79
CA THR A 64 -2.56 4.47 -14.04
C THR A 64 -1.19 4.24 -13.40
N LEU A 65 -0.31 5.24 -13.47
CA LEU A 65 1.00 5.19 -12.82
C LEU A 65 0.87 5.12 -11.29
N LEU A 66 -0.01 5.93 -10.69
CA LEU A 66 -0.29 5.85 -9.26
C LEU A 66 -0.85 4.48 -8.85
N ALA A 67 -1.75 3.90 -9.65
CA ALA A 67 -2.29 2.57 -9.41
C ALA A 67 -1.18 1.50 -9.43
N ALA A 68 -0.24 1.57 -10.36
CA ALA A 68 0.90 0.65 -10.41
C ALA A 68 1.80 0.77 -9.17
N ILE A 69 2.03 1.98 -8.65
CA ILE A 69 2.77 2.18 -7.39
C ILE A 69 2.02 1.55 -6.21
N ILE A 70 0.70 1.75 -6.12
CA ILE A 70 -0.12 1.14 -5.05
C ILE A 70 -0.04 -0.38 -5.10
N VAL A 71 -0.15 -0.99 -6.29
CA VAL A 71 0.01 -2.44 -6.48
C VAL A 71 1.38 -2.92 -6.01
N THR A 72 2.43 -2.16 -6.31
CA THR A 72 3.81 -2.47 -5.89
C THR A 72 3.94 -2.46 -4.37
N VAL A 73 3.50 -1.38 -3.71
CA VAL A 73 3.54 -1.25 -2.24
C VAL A 73 2.69 -2.33 -1.58
N THR A 74 1.50 -2.60 -2.11
CA THR A 74 0.62 -3.67 -1.59
C THR A 74 1.27 -5.03 -1.72
N THR A 75 1.97 -5.30 -2.82
CA THR A 75 2.71 -6.55 -3.02
C THR A 75 3.84 -6.70 -2.01
N PHE A 76 4.57 -5.62 -1.71
CA PHE A 76 5.62 -5.62 -0.68
C PHE A 76 5.05 -5.82 0.72
N ASP A 77 3.94 -5.16 1.06
CA ASP A 77 3.26 -5.33 2.35
C ASP A 77 2.75 -6.78 2.55
N ILE A 78 2.19 -7.40 1.51
CA ILE A 78 1.82 -8.82 1.54
C ILE A 78 3.06 -9.70 1.72
N ALA A 79 4.17 -9.40 1.03
CA ALA A 79 5.39 -10.18 1.15
C ALA A 79 6.03 -10.10 2.55
N GLU A 80 5.95 -8.93 3.20
CA GLU A 80 6.47 -8.73 4.56
C GLU A 80 5.60 -9.41 5.61
N ASN A 81 4.27 -9.25 5.53
CA ASN A 81 3.36 -9.74 6.56
C ASN A 81 2.86 -11.18 6.34
N SER A 82 2.86 -11.66 5.10
CA SER A 82 2.35 -12.98 4.70
C SER A 82 3.17 -13.56 3.55
N PRO A 83 4.46 -13.86 3.75
CA PRO A 83 5.37 -14.30 2.67
C PRO A 83 4.90 -15.58 1.96
N TYR A 84 4.15 -16.43 2.65
CA TYR A 84 3.60 -17.68 2.11
C TYR A 84 2.34 -17.48 1.25
N SER A 85 1.79 -16.26 1.14
CA SER A 85 0.64 -15.96 0.27
C SER A 85 0.94 -16.09 -1.23
N PHE A 86 2.22 -16.03 -1.61
CA PHE A 86 2.67 -16.22 -3.00
C PHE A 86 3.03 -17.65 -3.34
N LEU A 87 3.04 -18.55 -2.35
CA LEU A 87 3.44 -19.95 -2.50
C LEU A 87 2.21 -20.85 -2.47
N ASN A 88 2.08 -21.72 -3.48
CA ASN A 88 1.04 -22.74 -3.52
C ASN A 88 1.55 -24.02 -2.87
N GLY A 89 0.78 -24.61 -1.95
CA GLY A 89 1.12 -25.86 -1.28
C GLY A 89 1.32 -25.74 0.22
N TYR A 90 2.09 -26.67 0.78
CA TYR A 90 2.40 -26.76 2.21
C TYR A 90 3.81 -26.26 2.49
N HIS A 91 3.94 -25.34 3.45
CA HIS A 91 5.22 -24.87 3.94
C HIS A 91 5.21 -24.88 5.47
N SER A 92 6.11 -25.64 6.08
CA SER A 92 6.41 -25.50 7.49
C SER A 92 7.37 -24.31 7.68
N VAL A 93 7.16 -23.60 8.77
CA VAL A 93 8.07 -22.54 9.21
C VAL A 93 9.21 -23.19 9.95
N ASN A 94 10.43 -23.05 9.41
CA ASN A 94 11.66 -23.49 10.06
C ASN A 94 11.72 -22.87 11.47
N ARG A 95 11.46 -23.69 12.51
CA ARG A 95 11.41 -23.40 13.98
C ARG A 95 10.06 -23.29 14.68
N THR A 96 8.90 -23.33 14.02
CA THR A 96 7.62 -23.29 14.76
C THR A 96 7.02 -24.70 14.91
N ARG A 97 7.13 -25.29 16.10
CA ARG A 97 6.42 -26.54 16.41
C ARG A 97 4.91 -26.30 16.39
N ASN A 98 4.16 -27.22 15.78
CA ASN A 98 2.69 -27.26 15.74
C ASN A 98 1.96 -26.28 14.78
N TYR A 99 2.65 -25.58 13.86
CA TYR A 99 1.97 -24.74 12.86
C TYR A 99 2.56 -24.95 11.47
N ILE A 100 1.68 -25.03 10.48
CA ILE A 100 2.02 -25.07 9.06
C ILE A 100 1.33 -23.93 8.33
N TRP A 101 1.89 -23.52 7.20
CA TRP A 101 1.22 -22.67 6.23
C TRP A 101 0.73 -23.54 5.09
N SER A 102 -0.56 -23.44 4.78
CA SER A 102 -1.16 -24.09 3.61
C SER A 102 -1.90 -23.03 2.82
N ASN A 103 -1.50 -22.83 1.56
CA ASN A 103 -2.09 -21.82 0.65
C ASN A 103 -2.21 -20.43 1.29
N GLY A 104 -1.14 -19.96 1.94
CA GLY A 104 -1.10 -18.65 2.60
C GLY A 104 -1.85 -18.54 3.94
N VAL A 105 -2.50 -19.60 4.43
CA VAL A 105 -3.20 -19.61 5.73
C VAL A 105 -2.39 -20.38 6.78
N LYS A 106 -2.24 -19.80 7.97
CA LYS A 106 -1.60 -20.45 9.12
C LYS A 106 -2.56 -21.43 9.79
N ILE A 107 -2.25 -22.72 9.73
CA ILE A 107 -3.06 -23.79 10.29
C ILE A 107 -2.32 -24.39 11.49
N LYS A 108 -3.05 -24.61 12.59
CA LYS A 108 -2.54 -25.30 13.78
C LYS A 108 -2.61 -26.81 13.55
N LEU A 109 -1.48 -27.49 13.78
CA LEU A 109 -1.39 -28.93 13.71
C LEU A 109 -2.05 -29.60 14.91
N ASP A 110 -2.39 -30.88 14.76
CA ASP A 110 -2.86 -31.71 15.87
C ASP A 110 -1.78 -31.76 16.97
N LYS A 111 -2.20 -31.88 18.23
CA LYS A 111 -1.33 -31.95 19.40
C LYS A 111 -0.36 -33.15 19.37
N ARG A 112 -0.63 -34.15 18.52
CA ARG A 112 0.19 -35.36 18.33
C ARG A 112 1.15 -35.25 17.15
N ASP A 113 1.01 -34.21 16.32
CA ASP A 113 1.88 -33.97 15.18
C ASP A 113 2.92 -32.91 15.55
N PRO A 114 4.20 -33.29 15.74
CA PRO A 114 5.25 -32.34 16.14
C PRO A 114 5.53 -31.26 15.08
N GLY A 115 5.01 -31.40 13.85
CA GLY A 115 5.15 -30.40 12.80
C GLY A 115 6.60 -30.19 12.41
N GLY A 116 7.11 -31.10 11.59
CA GLY A 116 8.45 -30.99 11.02
C GLY A 116 8.46 -31.62 9.64
N GLU A 117 9.07 -30.94 8.67
CA GLU A 117 9.32 -31.55 7.37
C GLU A 117 10.36 -32.66 7.56
N HIS A 118 10.00 -33.87 7.17
CA HIS A 118 10.98 -34.77 6.62
C HIS A 118 11.27 -34.25 5.20
N GLU A 119 12.27 -33.39 5.12
CA GLU A 119 12.91 -32.85 3.89
C GLU A 119 12.08 -31.87 3.03
#